data_AF-A0A1A2RUR2-F1
#
_entry.id   AF-A0A1A2RUR2-F1
#
_cell.length_a   1.000
_cell.length_b   1.000
_cell.length_c   1.000
_cell.angle_alpha   90.00
_cell.angle_beta   90.00
_cell.angle_gamma   90.00
#
_symmetry.space_group_name_H-M   'P 1'
#
loop_
_entity.id
_entity.type
_entity.pdbx_description
1 polymer ?
#
loop_
_entity_poly.entity_id
_entity_poly.type
_entity_poly.pdbx_seq_one_letter_code
_entity_poly.pdbx_strand_id
1 'polypeptide(L)'
;MALILVAHGTRRAGGVTMIEDLAAQVSTFVRSTVDVAFVDVVGPTPSEVLVRAKAADRAAIVVPAFLSRGYHVRADLPAHVEISGHPNVIVTPALGPSGQIARIVGDQLVKCGWRPGDSVILAAAGTSDVKARSDLHTTATLVSALTGSRVSLAFAATGEPQLPEAVARARRAGGRVVVASYLLADGLFQQRLHACGADLVSEPLGPHPGLARLVANRFRRALPPVLAATARQSSRRLSPHQLAHGRTVRSAP
;
A
#
# COMPACT_ATOMS: atom_id res chain seq x y z
N MET A 1 -13.41 0.61 -13.71
CA MET A 1 -12.34 0.02 -12.87
C MET A 1 -12.82 0.03 -11.42
N ALA A 2 -12.64 -1.06 -10.67
CA ALA A 2 -12.80 -1.12 -9.22
C ALA A 2 -11.42 -0.95 -8.56
N LEU A 3 -11.31 -0.08 -7.56
CA LEU A 3 -10.08 0.13 -6.79
C LEU A 3 -10.31 -0.44 -5.40
N ILE A 4 -9.51 -1.43 -5.00
CA ILE A 4 -9.75 -2.18 -3.76
C ILE A 4 -8.51 -2.09 -2.89
N LEU A 5 -8.66 -1.61 -1.66
CA LEU A 5 -7.64 -1.62 -0.63
C LEU A 5 -7.86 -2.82 0.30
N VAL A 6 -6.90 -3.73 0.36
CA VAL A 6 -7.00 -4.93 1.19
C VAL A 6 -6.12 -4.80 2.42
N ALA A 7 -6.72 -4.78 3.60
CA ALA A 7 -6.03 -4.80 4.89
C ALA A 7 -6.17 -6.16 5.59
N HIS A 8 -5.46 -6.35 6.70
CA HIS A 8 -5.59 -7.58 7.49
C HIS A 8 -6.98 -7.71 8.12
N GLY A 9 -7.46 -6.64 8.78
CA GLY A 9 -8.70 -6.65 9.56
C GLY A 9 -8.42 -6.77 11.07
N THR A 10 -9.33 -6.22 11.86
CA THR A 10 -9.29 -6.19 13.33
C THR A 10 -10.71 -6.10 13.88
N ARG A 11 -10.97 -6.72 15.04
CA ARG A 11 -12.30 -6.63 15.70
C ARG A 11 -12.54 -5.28 16.38
N ARG A 12 -11.52 -4.43 16.50
CA ARG A 12 -11.66 -3.11 17.11
C ARG A 12 -12.23 -2.12 16.08
N ALA A 13 -13.38 -1.54 16.39
CA ALA A 13 -14.05 -0.56 15.52
C ALA A 13 -13.11 0.58 15.09
N GLY A 14 -12.36 1.18 16.02
CA GLY A 14 -11.43 2.26 15.70
C GLY A 14 -10.35 1.86 14.68
N GLY A 15 -9.90 0.61 14.68
CA GLY A 15 -8.95 0.11 13.68
C GLY A 15 -9.56 -0.06 12.29
N VAL A 16 -10.82 -0.49 12.22
CA VAL A 16 -11.60 -0.55 10.96
C VAL A 16 -11.79 0.85 10.41
N THR A 17 -12.23 1.80 11.25
CA THR A 17 -12.42 3.20 10.89
C THR A 17 -11.14 3.83 10.34
N MET A 18 -9.97 3.57 10.95
CA MET A 18 -8.69 4.07 10.40
C MET A 18 -8.38 3.59 8.98
N ILE A 19 -8.77 2.36 8.62
CA ILE A 19 -8.58 1.84 7.27
C ILE A 19 -9.61 2.44 6.30
N GLU A 20 -10.85 2.63 6.75
CA GLU A 20 -11.89 3.33 5.97
C GLU A 20 -11.51 4.79 5.70
N ASP A 21 -10.99 5.50 6.71
CA ASP A 21 -10.48 6.86 6.57
C ASP A 21 -9.28 6.93 5.62
N LEU A 22 -8.38 5.95 5.69
CA LEU A 22 -7.27 5.83 4.73
C LEU A 22 -7.83 5.66 3.31
N ALA A 23 -8.79 4.77 3.10
CA ALA A 23 -9.41 4.56 1.78
C ALA A 23 -10.12 5.82 1.28
N ALA A 24 -10.86 6.53 2.13
CA ALA A 24 -11.51 7.79 1.80
C ALA A 24 -10.49 8.87 1.38
N GLN A 25 -9.39 9.01 2.11
CA GLN A 25 -8.29 9.91 1.71
C GLN A 25 -7.70 9.51 0.36
N VAL A 26 -7.47 8.21 0.13
CA VAL A 26 -6.97 7.72 -1.16
C VAL A 26 -7.95 8.03 -2.28
N SER A 27 -9.26 7.87 -2.05
CA SER A 27 -10.31 8.19 -3.02
C SER A 27 -10.22 9.62 -3.52
N THR A 28 -9.91 10.59 -2.64
CA THR A 28 -9.68 11.98 -3.05
C THR A 28 -8.49 12.12 -3.99
N PHE A 29 -7.38 11.41 -3.75
CA PHE A 29 -6.19 11.49 -4.59
C PHE A 29 -6.35 10.83 -5.96
N VAL A 30 -7.11 9.73 -6.03
CA VAL A 30 -7.33 8.98 -7.28
C VAL A 30 -8.61 9.39 -8.01
N ARG A 31 -9.42 10.27 -7.42
CA ARG A 31 -10.72 10.75 -7.95
C ARG A 31 -11.67 9.59 -8.30
N SER A 32 -11.66 8.55 -7.47
CA SER A 32 -12.51 7.36 -7.60
C SER A 32 -12.72 6.72 -6.23
N THR A 33 -13.88 6.13 -6.01
CA THR A 33 -14.14 5.33 -4.81
C THR A 33 -13.13 4.20 -4.71
N VAL A 34 -12.60 4.00 -3.50
CA VAL A 34 -11.73 2.88 -3.13
C VAL A 34 -12.50 2.03 -2.14
N ASP A 35 -12.86 0.82 -2.57
CA ASP A 35 -13.53 -0.16 -1.74
C ASP A 35 -12.53 -0.77 -0.75
N VAL A 36 -12.96 -1.03 0.48
CA VAL A 36 -12.14 -1.70 1.50
C VAL A 36 -12.52 -3.18 1.56
N ALA A 37 -11.52 -4.04 1.66
CA ALA A 37 -11.69 -5.44 1.99
C ALA A 37 -10.69 -5.87 3.08
N PHE A 38 -11.04 -6.92 3.80
CA PHE A 38 -10.21 -7.46 4.87
C PHE A 38 -9.94 -8.94 4.62
N VAL A 39 -8.68 -9.35 4.62
CA VAL A 39 -8.30 -10.74 4.34
C VAL A 39 -8.70 -11.68 5.49
N ASP A 40 -8.88 -11.15 6.69
CA ASP A 40 -9.21 -11.91 7.89
C ASP A 40 -10.01 -11.06 8.90
N VAL A 41 -10.48 -11.69 9.97
CA VAL A 41 -11.10 -11.13 11.18
C VAL A 41 -12.48 -10.51 10.98
N VAL A 42 -12.68 -9.72 9.94
CA VAL A 42 -13.93 -9.00 9.61
C VAL A 42 -14.16 -9.03 8.09
N GLY A 43 -15.37 -8.71 7.66
CA GLY A 43 -15.72 -8.59 6.23
C GLY A 43 -15.87 -7.13 5.77
N PRO A 44 -16.04 -6.90 4.46
CA PRO A 44 -16.09 -7.92 3.40
C PRO A 44 -14.70 -8.47 3.04
N THR A 45 -14.66 -9.72 2.61
CA THR A 45 -13.46 -10.39 2.10
C THR A 45 -13.06 -9.89 0.71
N PRO A 46 -11.80 -10.03 0.28
CA PRO A 46 -11.39 -9.61 -1.06
C PRO A 46 -12.16 -10.35 -2.16
N SER A 47 -12.49 -11.62 -1.96
CA SER A 47 -13.31 -12.41 -2.89
C SER A 47 -14.71 -11.83 -3.05
N GLU A 48 -15.38 -11.41 -1.96
CA GLU A 48 -16.72 -10.83 -2.04
C GLU A 48 -16.74 -9.50 -2.79
N VAL A 49 -15.75 -8.63 -2.54
CA VAL A 49 -15.63 -7.35 -3.24
C VAL A 49 -15.34 -7.58 -4.73
N LEU A 50 -14.46 -8.53 -5.05
CA LEU A 50 -14.12 -8.88 -6.43
C LEU A 50 -15.29 -9.51 -7.20
N VAL A 51 -16.10 -10.36 -6.55
CA VAL A 51 -17.33 -10.92 -7.15
C VAL A 51 -18.30 -9.80 -7.53
N ARG A 52 -18.47 -8.79 -6.67
CA ARG A 52 -19.30 -7.61 -6.97
C ARG A 52 -18.73 -6.79 -8.13
N ALA A 53 -17.41 -6.61 -8.20
CA ALA A 53 -16.75 -5.91 -9.31
C ALA A 53 -16.94 -6.65 -10.65
N LYS A 54 -16.78 -7.98 -10.63
CA LYS A 54 -17.03 -8.86 -11.77
C LYS A 54 -18.48 -8.78 -12.25
N ALA A 55 -19.45 -8.85 -11.34
CA ALA A 55 -20.87 -8.76 -11.68
C ALA A 55 -21.24 -7.41 -12.33
N ALA A 56 -20.47 -6.36 -12.05
CA ALA A 56 -20.61 -5.04 -12.65
C ALA A 56 -19.74 -4.82 -13.91
N ASP A 57 -19.10 -5.88 -14.44
CA ASP A 57 -18.19 -5.84 -15.58
C ASP A 57 -17.04 -4.81 -15.45
N ARG A 58 -16.54 -4.62 -14.22
CA ARG A 58 -15.43 -3.70 -13.94
C ARG A 58 -14.14 -4.47 -13.71
N ALA A 59 -13.11 -4.23 -14.52
CA ALA A 59 -11.73 -4.60 -14.17
C ALA A 59 -11.36 -4.09 -12.77
N ALA A 60 -10.48 -4.79 -12.04
CA ALA A 60 -10.12 -4.45 -10.66
C ALA A 60 -8.61 -4.24 -10.47
N ILE A 61 -8.25 -3.26 -9.65
CA ILE A 61 -6.90 -3.12 -9.09
C ILE A 61 -7.00 -3.32 -7.59
N VAL A 62 -6.15 -4.21 -7.06
CA VAL A 62 -6.08 -4.55 -5.65
C VAL A 62 -4.75 -4.08 -5.08
N VAL A 63 -4.78 -3.21 -4.07
CA VAL A 63 -3.61 -2.78 -3.33
C VAL A 63 -3.58 -3.48 -1.96
N PRO A 64 -2.61 -4.38 -1.71
CA PRO A 64 -2.41 -4.94 -0.39
C PRO A 64 -1.82 -3.89 0.55
N ALA A 65 -2.63 -3.41 1.50
CA ALA A 65 -2.22 -2.57 2.63
C ALA A 65 -1.46 -3.42 3.67
N PHE A 66 -0.26 -3.86 3.30
CA PHE A 66 0.63 -4.64 4.17
C PHE A 66 2.03 -4.02 4.17
N LEU A 67 2.65 -3.99 5.34
CA LEU A 67 3.96 -3.38 5.56
C LEU A 67 5.14 -4.35 5.33
N SER A 68 4.84 -5.65 5.18
CA SER A 68 5.79 -6.70 4.83
C SER A 68 5.12 -7.71 3.91
N ARG A 69 5.90 -8.38 3.06
CA ARG A 69 5.42 -9.38 2.09
C ARG A 69 5.30 -10.74 2.76
N GLY A 70 4.41 -10.87 3.74
CA GLY A 70 4.12 -12.12 4.47
C GLY A 70 3.13 -13.04 3.77
N TYR A 71 2.67 -14.06 4.50
CA TYR A 71 1.75 -15.09 3.99
C TYR A 71 0.49 -14.48 3.35
N HIS A 72 -0.16 -13.52 4.02
CA HIS A 72 -1.37 -12.86 3.49
C HIS A 72 -1.19 -12.23 2.10
N VAL A 73 -0.02 -11.65 1.82
CA VAL A 73 0.25 -11.02 0.52
C VAL A 73 0.55 -12.07 -0.55
N ARG A 74 1.19 -13.18 -0.17
CA ARG A 74 1.75 -14.14 -1.13
C ARG A 74 0.92 -15.40 -1.32
N ALA A 75 -0.04 -15.68 -0.44
CA ALA A 75 -0.88 -16.85 -0.46
C ALA A 75 -2.36 -16.47 -0.37
N ASP A 76 -2.79 -15.85 0.74
CA ASP A 76 -4.22 -15.60 0.98
C ASP A 76 -4.85 -14.67 -0.04
N LEU A 77 -4.21 -13.53 -0.32
CA LEU A 77 -4.75 -12.58 -1.29
C LEU A 77 -4.82 -13.19 -2.71
N PRO A 78 -3.78 -13.84 -3.24
CA PRO A 78 -3.90 -14.61 -4.48
C PRO A 78 -5.03 -15.64 -4.47
N ALA A 79 -5.21 -16.38 -3.37
CA ALA A 79 -6.29 -17.35 -3.24
C ALA A 79 -7.67 -16.67 -3.30
N HIS A 80 -7.87 -15.53 -2.65
CA HIS A 80 -9.13 -14.78 -2.78
C HIS A 80 -9.39 -14.26 -4.20
N VAL A 81 -8.34 -13.86 -4.93
CA VAL A 81 -8.46 -13.47 -6.33
C VAL A 81 -8.92 -14.67 -7.18
N GLU A 82 -8.31 -15.84 -6.99
CA GLU A 82 -8.71 -17.07 -7.67
C GLU A 82 -10.15 -17.47 -7.34
N ILE A 83 -10.51 -17.49 -6.06
CA ILE A 83 -11.87 -17.80 -5.58
C ILE A 83 -12.93 -16.87 -6.18
N SER A 84 -12.59 -15.59 -6.40
CA SER A 84 -13.52 -14.63 -7.01
C SER A 84 -13.88 -14.97 -8.46
N GLY A 85 -13.04 -15.76 -9.14
CA GLY A 85 -13.16 -16.07 -10.57
C GLY A 85 -13.19 -14.81 -11.45
N HIS A 86 -12.62 -13.69 -10.99
CA HIS A 86 -12.61 -12.43 -11.73
C HIS A 86 -11.47 -12.44 -12.76
N PRO A 87 -11.77 -12.32 -14.07
CA PRO A 87 -10.76 -12.53 -15.11
C PRO A 87 -9.80 -11.36 -15.34
N ASN A 88 -10.00 -10.21 -14.66
CA ASN A 88 -9.28 -8.97 -14.94
C ASN A 88 -8.95 -8.25 -13.64
N VAL A 89 -7.98 -8.80 -12.90
CA VAL A 89 -7.51 -8.29 -11.61
C VAL A 89 -6.01 -8.02 -11.68
N ILE A 90 -5.61 -6.81 -11.31
CA ILE A 90 -4.21 -6.42 -11.13
C ILE A 90 -3.93 -6.30 -9.64
N VAL A 91 -3.07 -7.15 -9.09
CA VAL A 91 -2.60 -7.04 -7.70
C VAL A 91 -1.28 -6.25 -7.66
N THR A 92 -1.24 -5.14 -6.94
CA THR A 92 -0.02 -4.33 -6.82
C THR A 92 0.94 -4.94 -5.80
N PRO A 93 2.22 -4.53 -5.78
CA PRO A 93 3.08 -4.84 -4.64
C PRO A 93 2.51 -4.26 -3.34
N ALA A 94 2.84 -4.89 -2.21
CA ALA A 94 2.53 -4.40 -0.87
C ALA A 94 3.19 -3.04 -0.58
N LEU A 95 2.74 -2.34 0.47
CA LEU A 95 3.22 -1.00 0.81
C LEU A 95 4.68 -1.01 1.25
N GLY A 96 5.07 -2.02 2.02
CA GLY A 96 6.44 -2.19 2.53
C GLY A 96 7.07 -3.54 2.17
N PRO A 97 8.40 -3.67 2.36
CA PRO A 97 9.31 -2.65 2.90
C PRO A 97 9.68 -1.59 1.85
N SER A 98 9.80 -0.33 2.25
CA SER A 98 10.24 0.75 1.35
C SER A 98 10.80 1.94 2.10
N GLY A 99 11.64 2.75 1.44
CA GLY A 99 12.15 4.00 2.02
C GLY A 99 11.05 5.02 2.32
N GLN A 100 9.89 4.96 1.64
CA GLN A 100 8.74 5.81 1.97
C GLN A 100 8.09 5.38 3.28
N ILE A 101 7.92 4.07 3.51
CA ILE A 101 7.45 3.54 4.79
C ILE A 101 8.42 3.88 5.93
N ALA A 102 9.73 3.73 5.71
CA ALA A 102 10.73 4.08 6.74
C ALA A 102 10.67 5.57 7.12
N ARG A 103 10.45 6.48 6.16
CA ARG A 103 10.23 7.91 6.46
C ARG A 103 8.96 8.15 7.26
N ILE A 104 7.85 7.48 6.94
CA ILE A 104 6.61 7.56 7.72
C ILE A 104 6.82 7.09 9.16
N VAL A 105 7.61 6.03 9.36
CA VAL A 105 8.01 5.57 10.71
C VAL A 105 8.84 6.64 11.42
N GLY A 106 9.82 7.25 10.73
CA GLY A 106 10.62 8.36 11.26
C GLY A 106 9.77 9.57 11.67
N ASP A 107 8.80 9.95 10.84
CA ASP A 107 7.88 11.05 11.15
C ASP A 107 7.03 10.73 12.39
N GLN A 108 6.56 9.49 12.55
CA GLN A 108 5.81 9.05 13.74
C GLN A 108 6.69 9.01 14.99
N LEU A 109 7.97 8.65 14.86
CA LEU A 109 8.94 8.73 15.96
C LEU A 109 9.10 10.18 16.43
N VAL A 110 9.33 11.13 15.51
CA VAL A 110 9.46 12.54 15.86
C VAL A 110 8.18 13.06 16.53
N LYS A 111 7.01 12.70 15.99
CA LYS A 111 5.71 13.10 16.56
C LYS A 111 5.47 12.57 17.97
N CYS A 112 5.94 11.35 18.29
CA CYS A 112 5.79 10.80 19.64
C CYS A 112 6.84 11.31 20.63
N GLY A 113 7.78 12.17 20.20
CA GLY A 113 8.77 12.79 21.08
C GLY A 113 10.10 12.05 21.20
N TRP A 114 10.38 11.14 20.26
CA TRP A 114 11.72 10.55 20.09
C TRP A 114 12.78 11.63 19.91
N ARG A 115 13.95 11.42 20.50
CA ARG A 115 15.14 12.28 20.37
C ARG A 115 16.39 11.46 20.09
N PRO A 116 17.42 12.04 19.45
CA PRO A 116 18.72 11.39 19.33
C PRO A 116 19.23 10.92 20.70
N GLY A 117 19.73 9.68 20.75
CA GLY A 117 20.16 9.01 21.99
C GLY A 117 19.13 8.08 22.61
N ASP A 118 17.84 8.20 22.27
CA ASP A 118 16.83 7.22 22.69
C ASP A 118 17.06 5.87 21.99
N SER A 119 16.86 4.77 22.72
CA SER A 119 16.84 3.42 22.16
C SER A 119 15.55 3.18 21.39
N VAL A 120 15.64 2.76 20.12
CA VAL A 120 14.46 2.52 19.28
C VAL A 120 14.23 1.04 19.02
N ILE A 121 13.00 0.61 19.26
CA ILE A 121 12.49 -0.73 18.91
C ILE A 121 11.41 -0.55 17.84
N LEU A 122 11.61 -1.12 16.65
CA LEU A 122 10.58 -1.25 15.64
C LEU A 122 9.73 -2.47 15.97
N ALA A 123 8.48 -2.23 16.39
CA ALA A 123 7.57 -3.26 16.87
C ALA A 123 6.54 -3.65 15.80
N ALA A 124 6.56 -4.93 15.41
CA ALA A 124 5.59 -5.49 14.48
C ALA A 124 4.58 -6.40 15.20
N ALA A 125 3.44 -6.66 14.56
CA ALA A 125 2.44 -7.61 15.07
C ALA A 125 3.06 -8.98 15.37
N GLY A 126 3.78 -9.53 14.40
CA GLY A 126 4.37 -10.86 14.48
C GLY A 126 4.42 -11.52 13.12
N THR A 127 5.37 -12.43 12.92
CA THR A 127 5.44 -13.28 11.74
C THR A 127 6.28 -14.52 11.99
N SER A 128 5.79 -15.69 11.58
CA SER A 128 6.60 -16.91 11.39
C SER A 128 7.25 -16.98 10.01
N ASP A 129 6.80 -16.12 9.09
CA ASP A 129 7.25 -16.10 7.70
C ASP A 129 8.64 -15.47 7.54
N VAL A 130 9.56 -16.20 6.93
CA VAL A 130 10.96 -15.79 6.75
C VAL A 130 11.10 -14.56 5.85
N LYS A 131 10.27 -14.42 4.81
CA LYS A 131 10.31 -13.26 3.91
C LYS A 131 9.78 -12.01 4.59
N ALA A 132 8.68 -12.12 5.33
CA ALA A 132 8.19 -11.01 6.14
C ALA A 132 9.22 -10.59 7.20
N ARG A 133 9.91 -11.54 7.82
CA ARG A 133 10.99 -11.25 8.77
C ARG A 133 12.16 -10.53 8.11
N SER A 134 12.55 -10.92 6.89
CA SER A 134 13.57 -10.22 6.09
C SER A 134 13.15 -8.78 5.74
N ASP A 135 11.87 -8.57 5.41
CA ASP A 135 11.31 -7.25 5.14
C ASP A 135 11.32 -6.33 6.38
N LEU A 136 11.05 -6.90 7.56
CA LEU A 136 11.15 -6.18 8.82
C LEU A 136 12.59 -5.78 9.14
N HIS A 137 13.57 -6.68 8.92
CA HIS A 137 14.98 -6.34 9.07
C HIS A 137 15.40 -5.23 8.11
N THR A 138 14.97 -5.30 6.85
CA THR A 138 15.20 -4.25 5.85
C THR A 138 14.66 -2.91 6.34
N THR A 139 13.44 -2.90 6.88
CA THR A 139 12.83 -1.67 7.39
C THR A 139 13.56 -1.14 8.62
N ALA A 140 13.95 -2.01 9.57
CA ALA A 140 14.76 -1.61 10.71
C ALA A 140 16.10 -1.00 10.30
N THR A 141 16.77 -1.54 9.27
CA THR A 141 17.98 -0.94 8.70
C THR A 141 17.72 0.44 8.11
N LEU A 142 16.63 0.61 7.34
CA LEU A 142 16.26 1.91 6.78
C LEU A 142 15.95 2.95 7.86
N VAL A 143 15.22 2.55 8.92
CA VAL A 143 14.93 3.44 10.04
C VAL A 143 16.21 3.74 10.84
N SER A 144 17.12 2.77 10.99
CA SER A 144 18.43 3.00 11.64
C SER A 144 19.24 4.08 10.93
N ALA A 145 19.20 4.10 9.59
CA ALA A 145 19.85 5.14 8.80
C ALA A 145 19.21 6.52 9.01
N LEU A 146 17.90 6.59 9.29
CA LEU A 146 17.19 7.83 9.58
C LEU A 146 17.42 8.33 11.01
N THR A 147 17.50 7.42 11.98
CA THR A 147 17.67 7.77 13.41
C THR A 147 19.14 7.97 13.80
N GLY A 148 20.09 7.53 12.96
CA GLY A 148 21.52 7.58 13.25
C GLY A 148 21.98 6.57 14.30
N SER A 149 21.12 5.63 14.69
CA SER A 149 21.39 4.61 15.70
C SER A 149 20.72 3.28 15.34
N ARG A 150 21.23 2.18 15.91
CA ARG A 150 20.67 0.85 15.63
C ARG A 150 19.24 0.74 16.15
N VAL A 151 18.30 0.46 15.24
CA VAL A 151 16.92 0.09 15.55
C VAL A 151 16.83 -1.43 15.71
N SER A 152 16.33 -1.88 16.85
CA SER A 152 16.08 -3.32 17.09
C SER A 152 14.66 -3.71 16.69
N LEU A 153 14.43 -5.00 16.43
CA LEU A 153 13.09 -5.54 16.18
C LEU A 153 12.53 -6.19 17.44
N ALA A 154 11.21 -6.08 17.62
CA ALA A 154 10.45 -6.88 18.57
C ALA A 154 9.04 -7.16 18.06
N PHE A 155 8.38 -8.16 18.66
CA PHE A 155 7.09 -8.64 18.19
C PHE A 155 6.02 -8.59 19.30
N ALA A 156 4.78 -8.27 18.91
CA ALA A 156 3.63 -8.22 19.81
C ALA A 156 2.92 -9.56 19.99
N ALA A 157 3.21 -10.54 19.13
CA ALA A 157 2.62 -11.87 19.15
C ALA A 157 3.62 -12.94 18.69
N THR A 158 3.75 -13.16 17.38
CA THR A 158 4.54 -14.26 16.83
C THR A 158 5.95 -13.80 16.46
N GLY A 159 6.98 -14.45 16.99
CA GLY A 159 8.38 -14.21 16.66
C GLY A 159 9.18 -13.64 17.82
N GLU A 160 10.51 -13.68 17.70
CA GLU A 160 11.43 -13.32 18.78
C GLU A 160 12.38 -12.18 18.38
N PRO A 161 12.73 -11.26 19.30
CA PRO A 161 12.31 -11.23 20.71
C PRO A 161 10.88 -10.68 20.91
N GLN A 162 10.21 -11.14 21.96
CA GLN A 162 8.96 -10.53 22.43
C GLN A 162 9.17 -9.10 22.94
N LEU A 163 8.15 -8.25 22.77
CA LEU A 163 8.19 -6.83 23.12
C LEU A 163 8.65 -6.53 24.57
N PRO A 164 8.10 -7.16 25.63
CA PRO A 164 8.53 -6.89 27.00
C PRO A 164 10.01 -7.22 27.24
N GLU A 165 10.51 -8.31 26.65
CA GLU A 165 11.92 -8.70 26.77
C GLU A 165 12.83 -7.70 26.05
N ALA A 166 12.45 -7.28 24.84
CA ALA A 166 13.20 -6.30 24.07
C ALA A 166 13.29 -4.95 24.79
N VAL A 167 12.20 -4.50 25.41
CA VAL A 167 12.17 -3.27 26.23
C VAL A 167 13.06 -3.43 27.46
N ALA A 168 12.95 -4.53 28.21
CA ALA A 168 13.79 -4.78 29.37
C ALA A 168 15.30 -4.82 29.02
N ARG A 169 15.63 -5.43 27.88
CA ARG A 169 17.01 -5.45 27.35
C ARG A 169 17.50 -4.05 26.97
N ALA A 170 16.68 -3.25 26.27
CA ALA A 170 17.03 -1.89 25.91
C ALA A 170 17.24 -1.00 27.15
N ARG A 171 16.39 -1.14 28.18
CA ARG A 171 16.53 -0.39 29.44
C ARG A 171 17.85 -0.68 30.16
N ARG A 172 18.36 -1.91 30.11
CA ARG A 172 19.67 -2.27 30.70
C ARG A 172 20.84 -1.55 30.03
N ALA A 173 20.69 -1.08 28.79
CA ALA A 173 21.71 -0.27 28.12
C ALA A 173 21.67 1.21 28.54
N GLY A 174 20.65 1.63 29.31
CA GLY A 174 20.46 3.00 29.78
C GLY A 174 19.67 3.87 28.79
N GLY A 175 19.09 4.96 29.30
CA GLY A 175 18.31 5.93 28.52
C GLY A 175 16.84 5.54 28.32
N ARG A 176 16.11 6.37 27.56
CA ARG A 176 14.69 6.13 27.24
C ARG A 176 14.57 5.09 26.13
N VAL A 177 13.53 4.27 26.23
CA VAL A 177 13.15 3.27 25.22
C VAL A 177 11.90 3.75 24.50
N VAL A 178 12.01 3.87 23.18
CA VAL A 178 10.92 4.28 22.29
C VAL A 178 10.53 3.10 21.41
N VAL A 179 9.25 2.78 21.39
CA VAL A 179 8.68 1.76 20.50
C VAL A 179 8.04 2.45 19.31
N ALA A 180 8.62 2.24 18.13
CA ALA A 180 8.03 2.62 16.85
C ALA A 180 7.01 1.56 16.43
N SER A 181 5.73 1.93 16.37
CA SER A 181 4.68 1.06 15.86
C SER A 181 4.87 0.81 14.36
N TYR A 182 5.01 -0.46 14.00
CA TYR A 182 5.00 -0.95 12.62
C TYR A 182 3.68 -1.64 12.31
N LEU A 183 2.58 -0.94 12.60
CA LEU A 183 1.20 -1.37 12.40
C LEU A 183 0.45 -0.30 11.58
N LEU A 184 -0.52 -0.72 10.77
CA LEU A 184 -1.32 0.23 9.98
C LEU A 184 -2.45 0.87 10.76
N ALA A 185 -3.04 0.19 11.73
CA ALA A 185 -4.21 0.68 12.44
C ALA A 185 -4.14 0.31 13.92
N ASP A 186 -4.96 0.97 14.73
CA ASP A 186 -5.22 0.53 16.09
C ASP A 186 -5.84 -0.88 16.07
N GLY A 187 -5.62 -1.63 17.14
CA GLY A 187 -5.88 -3.05 17.17
C GLY A 187 -5.32 -3.69 18.43
N LEU A 188 -5.57 -4.99 18.60
CA LEU A 188 -5.01 -5.75 19.72
C LEU A 188 -3.49 -5.55 19.84
N PHE A 189 -2.77 -5.56 18.71
CA PHE A 189 -1.32 -5.42 18.72
C PHE A 189 -0.89 -4.01 19.12
N GLN A 190 -1.54 -2.96 18.63
CA GLN A 190 -1.23 -1.59 19.04
C GLN A 190 -1.44 -1.40 20.55
N GLN A 191 -2.49 -2.00 21.12
CA GLN A 191 -2.72 -1.99 22.58
C GLN A 191 -1.60 -2.71 23.34
N ARG A 192 -1.07 -3.82 22.81
CA ARG A 192 0.10 -4.50 23.38
C ARG A 192 1.37 -3.64 23.31
N LEU A 193 1.54 -2.86 22.25
CA LEU A 193 2.63 -1.90 22.15
C LEU A 193 2.50 -0.83 23.24
N HIS A 194 1.33 -0.25 23.46
CA HIS A 194 1.12 0.73 24.55
C HIS A 194 1.35 0.13 25.95
N ALA A 195 1.02 -1.16 26.13
CA ALA A 195 1.19 -1.85 27.40
C ALA A 195 2.61 -2.43 27.64
N CYS A 196 3.57 -2.23 26.73
CA CYS A 196 4.87 -2.89 26.81
C CYS A 196 5.87 -2.27 27.81
N GLY A 197 5.50 -1.15 28.45
CA GLY A 197 6.35 -0.48 29.44
C GLY A 197 7.51 0.33 28.86
N ALA A 198 7.46 0.68 27.57
CA ALA A 198 8.36 1.66 26.96
C ALA A 198 8.05 3.08 27.47
N ASP A 199 9.01 4.00 27.35
CA ASP A 199 8.82 5.40 27.77
C ASP A 199 7.94 6.16 26.78
N LEU A 200 8.04 5.80 25.49
CA LEU A 200 7.21 6.35 24.41
C LEU A 200 6.81 5.23 23.44
N VAL A 201 5.61 5.33 22.88
CA VAL A 201 5.09 4.45 21.84
C VAL A 201 4.50 5.32 20.75
N SER A 202 4.92 5.12 19.50
CA SER A 202 4.35 5.88 18.39
C SER A 202 2.95 5.37 18.02
N GLU A 203 2.13 6.28 17.51
CA GLU A 203 0.86 5.95 16.87
C GLU A 203 1.06 5.04 15.64
N PRO A 204 0.04 4.24 15.24
CA PRO A 204 0.10 3.43 14.02
C PRO A 204 0.25 4.31 12.77
N LEU A 205 0.64 3.71 11.65
CA LEU A 205 1.01 4.44 10.43
C LEU A 205 -0.20 4.92 9.61
N GLY A 206 -1.38 4.36 9.83
CA GLY A 206 -2.62 4.60 9.06
C GLY A 206 -2.98 6.06 8.88
N PRO A 207 -3.07 6.85 9.97
CA PRO A 207 -3.40 8.27 9.90
C PRO A 207 -2.36 9.15 9.21
N HIS A 208 -1.19 8.61 8.84
CA HIS A 208 -0.13 9.41 8.24
C HIS A 208 -0.47 9.81 6.80
N PRO A 209 -0.48 11.11 6.43
CA PRO A 209 -0.87 11.55 5.09
C PRO A 209 0.06 11.02 3.97
N GLY A 210 1.31 10.71 4.31
CA GLY A 210 2.25 10.05 3.40
C GLY A 210 1.79 8.64 2.98
N LEU A 211 1.01 7.95 3.81
CA LEU A 211 0.50 6.61 3.53
C LEU A 211 -0.60 6.64 2.46
N ALA A 212 -1.57 7.56 2.59
CA ALA A 212 -2.61 7.74 1.57
C ALA A 212 -2.00 8.08 0.20
N ARG A 213 -0.98 8.94 0.17
CA ARG A 213 -0.24 9.25 -1.07
C ARG A 213 0.49 8.03 -1.64
N LEU A 214 1.08 7.20 -0.78
CA LEU A 214 1.74 5.95 -1.20
C LEU A 214 0.73 4.99 -1.84
N VAL A 215 -0.43 4.78 -1.21
CA VAL A 215 -1.49 3.91 -1.74
C VAL A 215 -2.03 4.46 -3.07
N ALA A 216 -2.31 5.76 -3.16
CA ALA A 216 -2.74 6.41 -4.40
C ALA A 216 -1.71 6.24 -5.53
N ASN A 217 -0.41 6.25 -5.20
CA ASN A 217 0.65 5.96 -6.17
C ASN A 217 0.63 4.50 -6.65
N ARG A 218 0.28 3.53 -5.79
CA ARG A 218 0.14 2.12 -6.20
C ARG A 218 -0.98 1.97 -7.22
N PHE A 219 -2.14 2.56 -6.98
CA PHE A 219 -3.24 2.56 -7.93
C PHE A 219 -2.86 3.22 -9.26
N ARG A 220 -2.30 4.44 -9.22
CA ARG A 220 -1.92 5.17 -10.44
C ARG A 220 -0.91 4.43 -11.31
N ARG A 221 0.06 3.74 -10.70
CA ARG A 221 1.08 2.95 -11.43
C ARG A 221 0.53 1.65 -12.01
N ALA A 222 -0.57 1.13 -11.44
CA ALA A 222 -1.21 -0.09 -11.90
C ALA A 222 -2.27 0.16 -12.98
N LEU A 223 -2.73 1.42 -13.14
CA LEU A 223 -3.64 1.77 -14.24
C LEU A 223 -2.94 1.52 -15.58
N PRO A 224 -3.54 0.74 -16.49
CA PRO A 224 -3.02 0.59 -17.84
C PRO A 224 -2.90 1.96 -18.50
N PRO A 225 -1.83 2.22 -19.28
CA PRO A 225 -1.76 3.45 -20.05
C PRO A 225 -2.99 3.52 -20.96
N VAL A 226 -3.73 4.63 -20.88
CA VAL A 226 -4.79 4.91 -21.85
C VAL A 226 -4.08 5.17 -23.17
N LEU A 227 -4.05 4.16 -24.05
CA LEU A 227 -3.70 4.38 -25.44
C LEU A 227 -4.77 5.32 -25.99
N ALA A 228 -4.41 6.59 -26.17
CA ALA A 228 -5.25 7.52 -26.90
C ALA A 228 -5.54 6.89 -28.27
N ALA A 229 -6.82 6.76 -28.61
CA ALA A 229 -7.23 6.30 -29.92
C ALA A 229 -6.55 7.21 -30.95
N THR A 230 -5.57 6.68 -31.68
CA THR A 230 -5.00 7.38 -32.83
C THR A 230 -6.14 7.55 -33.81
N ALA A 231 -6.63 8.78 -33.92
CA ALA A 231 -7.58 9.16 -34.96
C ALA A 231 -6.95 8.76 -36.29
N ARG A 232 -7.42 7.65 -36.88
CA ARG A 232 -7.10 7.29 -38.25
C ARG A 232 -7.72 8.39 -39.10
N GLN A 233 -6.95 9.41 -39.43
CA GLN A 233 -7.29 10.32 -40.53
C GLN A 233 -7.34 9.46 -41.79
N SER A 234 -8.55 9.14 -42.21
CA SER A 234 -8.84 8.64 -43.54
C SER A 234 -8.50 9.76 -44.53
N SER A 235 -7.29 9.72 -45.06
CA SER A 235 -6.94 10.47 -46.26
C SER A 235 -7.80 9.94 -47.40
N ARG A 236 -8.91 10.63 -47.68
CA ARG A 236 -9.62 10.53 -48.95
C ARG A 236 -8.59 10.88 -50.04
N ARG A 237 -8.08 9.87 -50.74
CA ARG A 237 -7.42 10.04 -52.03
C ARG A 237 -8.46 10.62 -52.99
N LEU A 238 -8.28 11.88 -53.38
CA LEU A 238 -8.90 12.40 -54.60
C LEU A 238 -8.15 11.76 -55.78
N SER A 239 -8.87 10.99 -56.59
CA SER A 239 -8.35 10.44 -57.85
C SER A 239 -8.23 11.57 -58.88
N PRO A 240 -7.08 11.71 -59.59
CA PRO A 240 -6.95 12.64 -60.69
C PRO A 240 -7.43 11.94 -61.98
N HIS A 241 -8.59 12.33 -62.50
CA HIS A 241 -8.91 12.05 -63.90
C HIS A 241 -9.69 13.21 -64.51
N GLN A 242 -9.21 13.60 -65.70
CA GLN A 242 -9.82 14.48 -66.71
C GLN A 242 -9.51 15.99 -66.64
N LEU A 243 -8.27 16.33 -67.00
CA LEU A 243 -7.98 17.50 -67.83
C LEU A 243 -6.89 17.13 -68.85
N ALA A 244 -7.31 16.72 -70.04
CA ALA A 244 -6.47 16.77 -71.23
C ALA A 244 -7.33 16.55 -72.47
N HIS A 245 -7.77 17.63 -73.12
CA HIS A 245 -7.87 17.71 -74.58
C HIS A 245 -7.75 19.17 -75.00
N GLY A 246 -6.52 19.55 -75.34
CA GLY A 246 -6.24 20.73 -76.13
C GLY A 246 -5.56 20.30 -77.41
N ARG A 247 -6.10 20.71 -78.57
CA ARG A 247 -5.28 21.17 -79.71
C ARG A 247 -6.14 21.86 -80.77
N THR A 248 -6.01 23.18 -80.78
CA THR A 248 -5.85 24.09 -81.93
C THR A 248 -5.97 23.51 -83.34
N VAL A 249 -6.83 24.13 -84.16
CA VAL A 249 -6.57 24.34 -85.60
C VAL A 249 -6.79 25.83 -85.88
N ARG A 250 -5.77 26.47 -86.48
CA ARG A 250 -5.83 27.80 -87.10
C ARG A 250 -6.33 27.65 -88.53
N SER A 251 -7.13 28.60 -88.98
CA SER A 251 -7.02 29.20 -90.31
C SER A 251 -7.56 30.63 -90.26
N ALA A 252 -6.72 31.58 -90.68
CA ALA A 252 -7.10 32.96 -91.02
C ALA A 252 -7.56 32.99 -92.51
N PRO A 253 -8.02 34.14 -93.04
CA PRO A 253 -9.10 34.24 -94.03
C PRO A 253 -8.88 33.51 -95.35
#